data_AF-A0A7S2WMS9-F1
#
_entry.id   AF-A0A7S2WMS9-F1
#
_cell.length_a   1.000
_cell.length_b   1.000
_cell.length_c   1.000
_cell.angle_alpha   90.00
_cell.angle_beta   90.00
_cell.angle_gamma   90.00
#
_symmetry.space_group_name_H-M   'P 1'
#
loop_
_entity.id
_entity.type
_entity.pdbx_description
1 polymer ?
#
loop_
_entity_poly.entity_id
_entity_poly.type
_entity_poly.pdbx_seq_one_letter_code
_entity_poly.pdbx_strand_id
1 'polypeptide(L)'
;RRCRYTKKNDHRVLFIGNSFTIRNKLSIMFENLGRSAGKNTKAYQFAAGSMTWKRWNDTLLTRSMMHKFDDWKAIVLQEQSYYLSRSDFYVDRDSIPFAKSLYRKAIGATRRVMLYETWGYRNGDSSLFADTYEKMQDRIKRGYERTNQALNGLRTEESDPTSEIAYV
;
A
#
# COMPACT_ATOMS: atom_id res chain seq x y z
N ARG A 1 21.57 -17.60 34.92
CA ARG A 1 21.52 -16.61 33.81
C ARG A 1 20.23 -16.87 33.03
N ARG A 2 19.21 -15.98 33.08
CA ARG A 2 17.99 -16.15 32.27
C ARG A 2 18.27 -15.61 30.86
N CYS A 3 18.43 -16.49 29.88
CA CYS A 3 18.36 -16.09 28.49
C CYS A 3 16.94 -15.56 28.22
N ARG A 4 16.78 -14.26 27.95
CA ARG A 4 15.54 -13.74 27.39
C ARG A 4 15.48 -14.22 25.95
N TYR A 5 14.67 -15.24 25.69
CA TYR A 5 14.22 -15.55 24.34
C TYR A 5 13.34 -14.38 23.87
N THR A 6 13.90 -13.47 23.08
CA THR A 6 13.10 -12.45 22.40
C THR A 6 12.33 -13.16 21.29
N LYS A 7 11.02 -13.34 21.47
CA LYS A 7 10.16 -13.95 20.45
C LYS A 7 10.29 -13.13 19.16
N LYS A 8 10.88 -13.72 18.12
CA LYS A 8 10.97 -13.10 16.79
C LYS A 8 9.55 -12.72 16.34
N ASN A 9 9.37 -11.54 15.75
CA ASN A 9 8.07 -11.16 15.20
C ASN A 9 7.78 -12.09 14.01
N ASP A 10 6.72 -12.87 14.11
CA ASP A 10 6.34 -13.84 13.09
C ASP A 10 5.77 -13.13 11.85
N HIS A 11 5.22 -11.93 12.03
CA HIS A 11 4.59 -11.14 10.97
C HIS A 11 4.96 -9.66 11.04
N ARG A 12 5.97 -9.24 10.27
CA ARG A 12 6.29 -7.82 10.04
C ARG A 12 5.60 -7.31 8.77
N VAL A 13 4.89 -6.18 8.88
CA VAL A 13 4.23 -5.51 7.75
C VAL A 13 4.61 -4.04 7.74
N LEU A 14 4.95 -3.50 6.57
CA LEU A 14 5.22 -2.07 6.36
C LEU A 14 4.10 -1.43 5.56
N PHE A 15 3.47 -0.40 6.10
CA PHE A 15 2.52 0.45 5.40
C PHE A 15 3.22 1.69 4.86
N ILE A 16 3.23 1.89 3.55
CA ILE A 16 3.70 3.10 2.89
C ILE A 16 2.48 3.84 2.36
N GLY A 17 2.20 5.03 2.88
CA GLY A 17 0.94 5.70 2.59
C GLY A 17 0.91 7.16 2.98
N ASN A 18 -0.29 7.66 3.31
CA ASN A 18 -0.48 9.07 3.64
C ASN A 18 -1.43 9.27 4.83
N SER A 19 -2.16 10.38 4.85
CA SER A 19 -3.14 10.71 5.90
C SER A 19 -4.19 9.62 6.10
N PHE A 20 -4.57 8.86 5.07
CA PHE A 20 -5.50 7.73 5.21
C PHE A 20 -4.89 6.59 6.02
N THR A 21 -3.57 6.40 5.96
CA THR A 21 -2.86 5.45 6.83
C THR A 21 -2.75 5.97 8.26
N ILE A 22 -2.35 7.23 8.42
CA ILE A 22 -2.07 7.82 9.75
C ILE A 22 -3.37 8.03 10.55
N ARG A 23 -4.35 8.73 9.97
CA ARG A 23 -5.53 9.21 10.70
C ARG A 23 -6.43 8.07 11.15
N ASN A 24 -6.43 6.97 10.41
CA ASN A 24 -7.21 5.77 10.72
C ASN A 24 -6.44 4.74 11.54
N LYS A 25 -5.21 5.06 11.98
CA LYS A 25 -4.37 4.21 12.83
C LYS A 25 -4.23 2.78 12.27
N LEU A 26 -4.15 2.63 10.95
CA LEU A 26 -4.28 1.32 10.30
C LEU A 26 -3.20 0.33 10.72
N SER A 27 -1.96 0.79 10.83
CA SER A 27 -0.83 -0.04 11.28
C SER A 27 -1.11 -0.62 12.67
N ILE A 28 -1.61 0.20 13.59
CA ILE A 28 -1.98 -0.20 14.96
C ILE A 28 -3.16 -1.15 14.95
N MET A 29 -4.20 -0.86 14.16
CA MET A 29 -5.37 -1.74 14.02
C MET A 29 -4.96 -3.13 13.51
N PHE A 30 -4.14 -3.18 12.46
CA PHE A 30 -3.62 -4.43 11.90
C PHE A 30 -2.77 -5.20 12.93
N GLU A 31 -1.89 -4.50 13.67
CA GLU A 31 -1.09 -5.10 14.74
C GLU A 31 -1.98 -5.72 15.83
N ASN A 32 -3.05 -5.03 16.24
CA ASN A 32 -3.98 -5.51 17.25
C ASN A 32 -4.78 -6.73 16.77
N LEU A 33 -5.28 -6.72 15.52
CA LEU A 33 -6.00 -7.85 14.93
C LEU A 33 -5.10 -9.09 14.79
N GLY A 34 -3.84 -8.90 14.39
CA GLY A 34 -2.88 -10.01 14.34
C GLY A 34 -2.65 -10.63 15.72
N ARG A 35 -2.50 -9.79 16.75
CA ARG A 35 -2.31 -10.25 18.13
C ARG A 35 -3.54 -10.95 18.70
N SER A 36 -4.74 -10.45 18.43
CA SER A 36 -5.97 -11.12 18.89
C SER A 36 -6.15 -12.50 18.24
N ALA A 37 -5.64 -12.69 17.02
CA ALA A 37 -5.55 -13.98 16.35
C ALA A 37 -4.36 -14.86 16.81
N GLY A 38 -3.68 -14.50 17.91
CA GLY A 38 -2.56 -15.26 18.46
C GLY A 38 -1.23 -15.15 17.68
N LYS A 39 -1.13 -14.22 16.72
CA LYS A 39 0.09 -14.00 15.92
C LYS A 39 0.99 -12.97 16.58
N ASN A 40 2.31 -13.17 16.51
CA ASN A 40 3.27 -12.13 16.91
C ASN A 40 3.45 -11.11 15.78
N THR A 41 2.45 -10.25 15.61
CA THR A 41 2.40 -9.24 14.55
C THR A 41 3.04 -7.93 15.00
N LYS A 42 3.80 -7.33 14.08
CA LYS A 42 4.33 -5.97 14.21
C LYS A 42 4.09 -5.19 12.92
N ALA A 43 3.40 -4.07 13.02
CA ALA A 43 3.18 -3.17 11.89
C ALA A 43 4.08 -1.94 12.02
N TYR A 44 4.63 -1.52 10.89
CA TYR A 44 5.38 -0.29 10.73
C TYR A 44 4.64 0.62 9.76
N GLN A 45 4.76 1.93 9.96
CA GLN A 45 4.21 2.91 9.03
C GLN A 45 5.30 3.85 8.55
N PHE A 46 5.31 4.12 7.25
CA PHE A 46 6.05 5.17 6.60
C PHE A 46 5.05 6.00 5.80
N ALA A 47 4.40 6.93 6.49
CA ALA A 47 3.29 7.69 5.98
C ALA A 47 3.44 9.17 6.35
N ALA A 48 3.05 10.07 5.45
CA ALA A 48 2.99 11.50 5.70
C ALA A 48 1.82 12.14 4.93
N GLY A 49 1.36 13.31 5.39
CA GLY A 49 0.23 14.02 4.76
C GLY A 49 0.45 14.26 3.27
N SER A 50 -0.59 14.03 2.46
CA SER A 50 -0.60 14.29 1.02
C SER A 50 0.52 13.60 0.21
N MET A 51 1.08 12.51 0.73
CA MET A 51 2.04 11.71 -0.03
C MET A 51 1.33 10.92 -1.12
N THR A 52 1.97 10.88 -2.29
CA THR A 52 1.59 10.06 -3.45
C THR A 52 2.69 9.05 -3.76
N TRP A 53 2.43 8.06 -4.61
CA TRP A 53 3.49 7.13 -5.02
C TRP A 53 4.63 7.82 -5.74
N LYS A 54 4.34 8.87 -6.52
CA LYS A 54 5.36 9.73 -7.12
C LYS A 54 6.30 10.32 -6.05
N ARG A 55 5.73 10.96 -5.02
CA ARG A 55 6.53 11.57 -3.94
C ARG A 55 7.31 10.54 -3.13
N TRP A 56 6.75 9.33 -2.93
CA TRP A 56 7.49 8.24 -2.30
C TRP A 56 8.65 7.74 -3.16
N ASN A 57 8.54 7.79 -4.48
CA ASN A 57 9.66 7.44 -5.35
C ASN A 57 10.82 8.42 -5.23
N ASP A 58 10.54 9.70 -5.05
CA ASP A 58 11.52 10.78 -4.91
C ASP A 58 12.11 10.88 -3.48
N THR A 59 11.50 10.19 -2.51
CA THR A 59 11.96 10.20 -1.12
C THR A 59 13.14 9.24 -0.92
N LEU A 60 14.32 9.78 -0.58
CA LEU A 60 15.55 9.01 -0.40
C LEU A 60 15.43 7.86 0.61
N LEU A 61 14.64 8.06 1.67
CA LEU A 61 14.48 7.07 2.76
C LEU A 61 13.58 5.88 2.38
N THR A 62 12.82 5.95 1.29
CA THR A 62 11.85 4.90 0.92
C THR A 62 12.52 3.55 0.77
N ARG A 63 13.66 3.48 0.07
CA ARG A 63 14.40 2.22 -0.10
C ARG A 63 14.92 1.70 1.24
N SER A 64 15.52 2.57 2.05
CA SER A 64 16.03 2.18 3.37
C SER A 64 14.93 1.65 4.29
N MET A 65 13.71 2.20 4.20
CA MET A 65 12.57 1.69 4.97
C MET A 65 12.09 0.33 4.48
N MET A 66 11.98 0.15 3.15
CA MET A 66 11.61 -1.15 2.55
C MET A 66 12.64 -2.24 2.87
N HIS A 67 13.93 -1.91 2.92
CA HIS A 67 15.02 -2.86 3.16
C HIS A 67 15.53 -2.87 4.60
N LYS A 68 14.78 -2.27 5.54
CA LYS A 68 15.16 -2.21 6.96
C LYS A 68 15.23 -3.59 7.63
N PHE A 69 14.44 -4.54 7.13
CA PHE A 69 14.41 -5.92 7.58
C PHE A 69 14.29 -6.84 6.36
N ASP A 70 14.85 -8.04 6.46
CA ASP A 70 14.83 -9.03 5.37
C ASP A 70 13.64 -10.00 5.46
N ASP A 71 12.73 -9.79 6.43
CA ASP A 71 11.61 -10.70 6.74
C ASP A 71 10.23 -10.03 6.73
N TRP A 72 10.07 -8.97 5.93
CA TRP A 72 8.75 -8.39 5.67
C TRP A 72 7.80 -9.43 5.09
N LYS A 73 6.71 -9.69 5.79
CA LYS A 73 5.62 -10.55 5.30
C LYS A 73 4.73 -9.86 4.28
N ALA A 74 4.67 -8.54 4.31
CA ALA A 74 4.06 -7.73 3.27
C ALA A 74 4.56 -6.29 3.34
N ILE A 75 4.61 -5.63 2.19
CA ILE A 75 4.68 -4.18 2.08
C ILE A 75 3.36 -3.72 1.44
N VAL A 76 2.63 -2.86 2.14
CA VAL A 76 1.32 -2.34 1.73
C VAL A 76 1.53 -0.93 1.18
N LEU A 77 1.10 -0.70 -0.05
CA LEU A 77 1.21 0.58 -0.75
C LEU A 77 -0.15 1.25 -0.84
N GLN A 78 -0.20 2.53 -0.50
CA GLN A 78 -1.40 3.35 -0.59
C GLN A 78 -1.13 4.59 -1.44
N GLU A 79 -1.96 4.81 -2.45
CA GLU A 79 -1.99 6.06 -3.23
C GLU A 79 -2.98 7.05 -2.60
N GLN A 80 -2.86 8.31 -2.97
CA GLN A 80 -3.86 9.32 -2.68
C GLN A 80 -5.16 9.03 -3.45
N SER A 81 -6.28 8.94 -2.72
CA SER A 81 -7.59 8.58 -3.28
C SER A 81 -8.01 9.44 -4.46
N TYR A 82 -7.70 10.74 -4.44
CA TYR A 82 -7.95 11.66 -5.55
C TYR A 82 -7.32 11.19 -6.87
N TYR A 83 -6.07 10.71 -6.85
CA TYR A 83 -5.38 10.31 -8.07
C TYR A 83 -5.98 9.03 -8.67
N LEU A 84 -6.42 8.09 -7.83
CA LEU A 84 -7.10 6.89 -8.29
C LEU A 84 -8.58 7.07 -8.59
N SER A 85 -9.20 8.20 -8.21
CA SER A 85 -10.56 8.55 -8.63
C SER A 85 -10.64 9.29 -9.96
N ARG A 86 -9.50 9.54 -10.63
CA ARG A 86 -9.44 10.22 -11.94
C ARG A 86 -9.87 9.27 -13.06
N SER A 87 -9.97 9.80 -14.29
CA SER A 87 -10.17 8.96 -15.47
C SER A 87 -8.98 8.01 -15.69
N ASP A 88 -9.24 6.91 -16.38
CA ASP A 88 -8.24 5.87 -16.69
C ASP A 88 -6.96 6.46 -17.30
N PHE A 89 -7.08 7.45 -18.19
CA PHE A 89 -5.93 8.15 -18.77
C PHE A 89 -5.01 8.76 -17.70
N TYR A 90 -5.58 9.44 -16.70
CA TYR A 90 -4.80 10.04 -15.63
C TYR A 90 -4.26 9.00 -14.64
N VAL A 91 -5.00 7.92 -14.37
CA VAL A 91 -4.49 6.82 -13.53
C VAL A 91 -3.27 6.17 -14.18
N ASP A 92 -3.37 5.87 -15.47
CA ASP A 92 -2.29 5.23 -16.25
C ASP A 92 -1.06 6.12 -16.39
N ARG A 93 -1.24 7.44 -16.46
CA ARG A 93 -0.15 8.41 -16.59
C ARG A 93 0.48 8.79 -15.25
N ASP A 94 -0.35 9.08 -14.24
CA ASP A 94 0.06 9.77 -13.03
C ASP A 94 0.19 8.86 -11.79
N SER A 95 -0.26 7.60 -11.88
CA SER A 95 -0.22 6.67 -10.73
C SER A 95 0.52 5.37 -11.07
N ILE A 96 0.08 4.64 -12.10
CA ILE A 96 0.61 3.30 -12.43
C ILE A 96 2.14 3.26 -12.61
N PRO A 97 2.79 4.20 -13.31
CA PRO A 97 4.24 4.15 -13.49
C PRO A 97 4.99 4.23 -12.15
N PHE A 98 4.48 5.03 -11.21
CA PHE A 98 5.05 5.19 -9.89
C PHE A 98 4.76 4.00 -8.99
N ALA A 99 3.58 3.38 -9.12
CA ALA A 99 3.26 2.11 -8.48
C ALA A 99 4.24 1.01 -8.91
N LYS A 100 4.49 0.86 -10.21
CA LYS A 100 5.46 -0.08 -10.77
C LYS A 100 6.87 0.16 -10.25
N SER A 101 7.29 1.42 -10.15
CA SER A 101 8.61 1.78 -9.60
C SER A 101 8.75 1.39 -8.12
N LEU A 102 7.72 1.67 -7.29
CA LEU A 102 7.71 1.26 -5.89
C LEU A 102 7.65 -0.27 -5.73
N TYR A 103 6.87 -0.94 -6.56
CA TYR A 103 6.80 -2.41 -6.59
C TYR A 103 8.19 -3.01 -6.84
N ARG A 104 8.92 -2.55 -7.87
CA ARG A 104 10.29 -3.00 -8.15
C ARG A 104 11.27 -2.74 -7.00
N LYS A 105 11.11 -1.63 -6.28
CA LYS A 105 11.90 -1.35 -5.06
C LYS A 105 11.57 -2.31 -3.92
N ALA A 106 10.30 -2.73 -3.81
CA ALA A 106 9.78 -3.56 -2.73
C ALA A 106 10.06 -5.06 -2.93
N ILE A 107 10.03 -5.57 -4.17
CA ILE A 107 10.23 -7.02 -4.44
C ILE A 107 11.60 -7.54 -4.02
N GLY A 108 12.61 -6.67 -3.91
CA GLY A 108 13.92 -7.04 -3.33
C GLY A 108 13.92 -7.25 -1.81
N ALA A 109 12.87 -6.82 -1.11
CA ALA A 109 12.74 -6.91 0.35
C ALA A 109 11.56 -7.79 0.81
N THR A 110 10.56 -8.01 -0.06
CA THR A 110 9.42 -8.87 0.23
C THR A 110 8.90 -9.52 -1.03
N ARG A 111 8.30 -10.70 -0.89
CA ARG A 111 7.61 -11.38 -1.98
C ARG A 111 6.13 -10.98 -2.06
N ARG A 112 5.65 -10.13 -1.16
CA ARG A 112 4.22 -9.80 -1.08
C ARG A 112 4.01 -8.29 -0.99
N VAL A 113 3.59 -7.71 -2.10
CA VAL A 113 3.21 -6.30 -2.18
C VAL A 113 1.70 -6.23 -2.27
N MET A 114 1.08 -5.45 -1.39
CA MET A 114 -0.37 -5.29 -1.32
C MET A 114 -0.74 -3.84 -1.62
N LEU A 115 -1.94 -3.63 -2.15
CA LEU A 115 -2.52 -2.30 -2.31
C LEU A 115 -3.56 -2.09 -1.21
N TYR A 116 -3.52 -0.93 -0.56
CA TYR A 116 -4.54 -0.53 0.40
C TYR A 116 -5.58 0.33 -0.30
N GLU A 117 -6.72 -0.26 -0.65
CA GLU A 117 -7.82 0.45 -1.32
C GLU A 117 -8.44 1.46 -0.36
N THR A 118 -8.52 2.71 -0.81
CA THR A 118 -9.08 3.81 -0.03
C THR A 118 -10.55 4.04 -0.35
N TRP A 119 -11.17 5.00 0.34
CA TRP A 119 -12.57 5.36 0.12
C TRP A 119 -12.79 6.74 -0.50
N GLY A 120 -13.97 6.89 -1.11
CA GLY A 120 -14.49 8.14 -1.64
C GLY A 120 -14.69 9.20 -0.56
N TYR A 121 -14.71 10.46 -0.97
CA TYR A 121 -15.03 11.57 -0.08
C TYR A 121 -16.53 11.61 0.18
N ARG A 122 -16.93 12.12 1.35
CA ARG A 122 -18.34 12.18 1.80
C ARG A 122 -19.29 12.74 0.73
N ASN A 123 -18.86 13.77 0.00
CA ASN A 123 -19.65 14.44 -1.04
C ASN A 123 -19.10 14.18 -2.46
N GLY A 124 -18.28 13.14 -2.65
CA GLY A 124 -17.54 12.92 -3.88
C GLY A 124 -16.44 13.96 -4.14
N ASP A 125 -15.95 13.98 -5.37
CA ASP A 125 -14.99 14.95 -5.88
C ASP A 125 -15.70 16.25 -6.24
N SER A 126 -15.45 17.31 -5.45
CA SER A 126 -16.05 18.63 -5.64
C SER A 126 -15.67 19.31 -6.95
N SER A 127 -14.67 18.80 -7.69
CA SER A 127 -14.32 19.30 -9.02
C SER A 127 -15.21 18.75 -10.15
N LEU A 128 -16.05 17.75 -9.86
CA LEU A 128 -16.94 17.11 -10.82
C LEU A 128 -18.40 17.51 -10.57
N PHE A 129 -19.15 17.72 -11.64
CA PHE A 129 -20.56 18.09 -11.54
C PHE A 129 -21.41 16.93 -10.98
N ALA A 130 -22.18 17.21 -9.93
CA ALA A 130 -23.10 16.26 -9.29
C ALA A 130 -22.46 14.91 -8.91
N ASP A 131 -21.21 14.95 -8.42
CA ASP A 131 -20.54 13.77 -7.91
C ASP A 131 -21.05 13.35 -6.52
N THR A 132 -20.78 12.10 -6.14
CA THR A 132 -21.25 11.50 -4.89
C THR A 132 -20.17 10.60 -4.31
N TYR A 133 -20.32 10.20 -3.05
CA TYR A 133 -19.43 9.23 -2.43
C TYR A 133 -19.34 7.95 -3.26
N GLU A 134 -20.48 7.40 -3.68
CA GLU A 134 -20.58 6.14 -4.41
C GLU A 134 -19.88 6.23 -5.77
N LYS A 135 -20.16 7.30 -6.52
CA LYS A 135 -19.51 7.53 -7.82
C LYS A 135 -17.99 7.67 -7.69
N MET A 136 -17.52 8.36 -6.64
CA MET A 136 -16.08 8.49 -6.38
C MET A 136 -15.47 7.16 -5.94
N GLN A 137 -16.16 6.40 -5.07
CA GLN A 137 -15.73 5.08 -4.63
C GLN A 137 -15.56 4.13 -5.81
N ASP A 138 -16.52 4.11 -6.73
CA ASP A 138 -16.47 3.28 -7.93
C ASP A 138 -15.26 3.63 -8.80
N ARG A 139 -14.91 4.91 -8.91
CA ARG A 139 -13.70 5.35 -9.63
C ARG A 139 -12.44 4.91 -8.90
N ILE A 140 -12.36 5.09 -7.58
CA ILE A 140 -11.20 4.66 -6.77
C ILE A 140 -10.96 3.15 -6.92
N LYS A 141 -12.02 2.34 -6.78
CA LYS A 141 -11.97 0.88 -6.95
C LYS A 141 -11.42 0.51 -8.32
N ARG A 142 -11.93 1.13 -9.39
CA ARG A 142 -11.39 0.93 -10.74
C ARG A 142 -9.92 1.33 -10.84
N GLY A 143 -9.51 2.45 -10.24
CA GLY A 143 -8.11 2.87 -10.22
C GLY A 143 -7.18 1.85 -9.54
N TYR A 144 -7.61 1.27 -8.42
CA TYR A 144 -6.88 0.20 -7.74
C TYR A 144 -6.87 -1.11 -8.54
N GLU A 145 -7.99 -1.51 -9.15
CA GLU A 145 -8.08 -2.68 -10.04
C GLU A 145 -7.12 -2.56 -11.23
N ARG A 146 -7.11 -1.41 -11.92
CA ARG A 146 -6.17 -1.14 -13.01
C ARG A 146 -4.72 -1.22 -12.54
N THR A 147 -4.42 -0.64 -11.38
CA THR A 147 -3.08 -0.70 -10.81
C THR A 147 -2.69 -2.14 -10.51
N ASN A 148 -3.57 -2.92 -9.88
CA ASN A 148 -3.34 -4.33 -9.57
C ASN A 148 -3.06 -5.16 -10.83
N GLN A 149 -3.88 -4.99 -11.89
CA GLN A 149 -3.64 -5.61 -13.19
C GLN A 149 -2.26 -5.27 -13.75
N ALA A 150 -1.88 -3.99 -13.70
CA ALA A 150 -0.60 -3.52 -14.20
C ALA A 150 0.61 -4.05 -13.40
N LEU A 151 0.47 -4.27 -12.09
CA LEU A 151 1.50 -4.89 -11.24
C LEU A 151 1.58 -6.41 -11.46
N ASN A 152 0.45 -7.09 -11.62
CA ASN A 152 0.42 -8.52 -11.93
C ASN A 152 1.07 -8.84 -13.27
N GLY A 153 0.97 -7.95 -14.27
CA GLY A 153 1.69 -8.08 -15.54
C GLY A 153 3.22 -8.07 -15.37
N LEU A 154 3.76 -7.36 -14.37
CA LEU A 154 5.20 -7.41 -14.07
C LEU A 154 5.61 -8.74 -13.43
N ARG A 155 4.75 -9.33 -12.60
CA ARG A 155 5.01 -10.63 -11.96
C ARG A 155 5.12 -11.75 -12.99
N THR A 156 4.30 -11.73 -14.04
CA THR A 156 4.34 -12.75 -15.10
C THR A 156 5.60 -12.66 -15.95
N GLU A 157 6.24 -11.49 -16.03
CA GLU A 157 7.53 -11.29 -16.72
C GLU A 157 8.73 -11.70 -15.86
N GLU A 158 8.62 -11.64 -14.52
CA GLU A 158 9.71 -11.92 -13.56
C GLU A 158 9.72 -13.36 -12.97
N SER A 159 8.89 -14.27 -13.50
CA SER A 159 8.94 -15.74 -13.31
C SER A 159 9.01 -16.29 -11.87
N ASP A 160 8.26 -15.71 -10.91
CA ASP A 160 8.14 -16.30 -9.56
C ASP A 160 6.69 -16.44 -9.05
N PRO A 161 6.14 -17.67 -8.96
CA PRO A 161 4.70 -17.92 -8.78
C PRO A 161 4.15 -17.73 -7.35
N THR A 162 4.97 -17.39 -6.34
CA THR A 162 4.48 -17.31 -4.94
C THR A 162 4.29 -15.90 -4.37
N SER A 163 4.37 -14.86 -5.20
CA SER A 163 4.06 -13.47 -4.81
C SER A 163 2.58 -13.15 -5.00
N GLU A 164 1.85 -12.87 -3.92
CA GLU A 164 0.41 -12.56 -3.93
C GLU A 164 0.20 -11.04 -3.90
N ILE A 165 -0.58 -10.47 -4.82
CA ILE A 165 -1.13 -9.12 -4.63
C ILE A 165 -2.56 -9.29 -4.14
N ALA A 166 -2.77 -9.01 -2.86
CA ALA A 166 -4.08 -9.00 -2.24
C ALA A 166 -4.47 -7.55 -1.91
N TYR A 167 -5.78 -7.32 -1.91
CA TYR A 167 -6.36 -6.11 -1.34
C TYR A 167 -6.36 -6.24 0.18
N VAL A 168 -6.02 -5.17 0.88
CA VAL A 168 -6.25 -5.00 2.31
C VAL A 168 -7.13 -3.78 2.50
#